data_AF-A0A2V6IWJ3-F1
#
_entry.id   AF-A0A2V6IWJ3-F1
#
_cell.length_a   1.000
_cell.length_b   1.000
_cell.length_c   1.000
_cell.angle_alpha   90.00
_cell.angle_beta   90.00
_cell.angle_gamma   90.00
#
_symmetry.space_group_name_H-M   'P 1'
#
loop_
_entity.id
_entity.type
_entity.pdbx_description
1 polymer ?
#
loop_
_entity_poly.entity_id
_entity_poly.type
_entity_poly.pdbx_seq_one_letter_code
_entity_poly.pdbx_strand_id
1 'polypeptide(L)' 'MNKIALAVISLFGGLLFAKEGSAGEVLEDVVERRFPLDPSGTFSLRAIDGTVEIFGTDSQEVKIVAVKKAFSP' A
#
# COMPACT_ATOMS: atom_id res chain seq x y z
N MET A 1 52.44 8.96 11.71
CA MET A 1 51.07 8.62 11.31
C MET A 1 50.12 9.45 12.14
N ASN A 2 49.43 10.42 11.52
CA ASN A 2 48.71 11.48 12.24
C ASN A 2 47.42 10.91 12.85
N LYS A 3 47.32 10.90 14.19
CA LYS A 3 46.15 10.36 14.94
C LYS A 3 44.83 11.00 14.49
N ILE A 4 44.91 12.25 14.03
CA ILE A 4 43.78 13.04 13.50
C ILE A 4 43.29 12.46 12.17
N ALA A 5 44.20 12.03 11.29
CA ALA A 5 43.82 11.44 10.00
C ALA A 5 43.07 10.11 10.18
N LEU A 6 43.46 9.32 11.19
CA LEU A 6 42.81 8.03 11.48
C LEU A 6 41.39 8.22 12.03
N ALA A 7 41.16 9.25 12.85
CA ALA A 7 39.85 9.57 13.42
C ALA A 7 38.86 10.12 12.38
N VAL A 8 39.34 10.88 11.39
CA VAL A 8 38.49 11.42 10.31
C VAL A 8 38.01 10.31 9.37
N ILE A 9 38.88 9.33 9.08
CA ILE A 9 38.54 8.17 8.25
C ILE A 9 37.50 7.27 8.94
N SER A 10 37.58 7.09 10.26
CA SER A 10 36.61 6.28 11.00
C SER A 10 35.23 6.93 11.10
N LEU A 11 35.14 8.26 11.16
CA LEU A 11 33.84 8.96 11.12
C LEU A 11 33.19 8.90 9.73
N PHE A 12 33.97 8.97 8.65
CA PHE A 12 33.43 8.89 7.28
C PHE A 12 33.01 7.46 6.89
N GLY A 13 33.74 6.44 7.36
CA GLY A 13 33.42 5.03 7.09
C GLY A 13 32.14 4.55 7.78
N GLY A 14 31.79 5.09 8.94
CA GLY A 14 30.60 4.67 9.71
C GLY A 14 29.27 5.15 9.12
N LEU A 15 29.26 6.25 8.37
CA LEU A 15 28.04 6.83 7.77
C LEU A 15 27.57 6.10 6.49
N LEU A 16 28.44 5.29 5.88
CA LEU A 16 28.12 4.53 4.66
C LEU A 16 27.39 3.20 4.94
N PHE A 17 27.29 2.78 6.21
CA PHE A 17 26.52 1.61 6.63
C PHE A 17 25.18 1.98 7.26
N ALA A 18 24.63 3.16 6.90
CA ALA A 18 23.24 3.47 7.18
C ALA A 18 22.37 2.42 6.48
N LYS A 19 21.99 1.41 7.25
CA LYS A 19 21.11 0.30 6.91
C LYS A 19 19.91 0.85 6.15
N GLU A 20 19.83 0.55 4.86
CA GLU A 20 18.59 0.65 4.09
C GLU A 20 17.60 -0.30 4.76
N GLY A 21 16.84 0.24 5.71
CA GLY A 21 15.66 -0.41 6.22
C GLY A 21 14.69 -0.49 5.04
N SER A 22 14.70 -1.63 4.35
CA SER A 22 13.63 -2.05 3.46
C SER A 22 12.35 -2.10 4.29
N ALA A 23 11.70 -0.94 4.46
CA ALA A 23 10.29 -0.89 4.76
C ALA A 23 9.64 -1.53 3.55
N GLY A 24 9.35 -2.83 3.64
CA GLY A 24 8.65 -3.56 2.58
C GLY A 24 7.37 -2.80 2.29
N GLU A 25 7.36 -2.06 1.19
CA GLU A 25 6.18 -1.33 0.76
C GLU A 25 5.10 -2.39 0.57
N VAL A 26 3.99 -2.23 1.30
CA VAL A 26 2.84 -3.13 1.14
C VAL A 26 2.39 -2.93 -0.29
N LEU A 27 2.61 -3.96 -1.13
CA LEU A 27 2.18 -3.95 -2.51
C LEU A 27 0.65 -3.94 -2.49
N GLU A 28 0.07 -2.77 -2.75
CA GLU A 28 -1.36 -2.53 -2.78
C GLU A 28 -1.83 -2.35 -4.23
N ASP A 29 -2.72 -3.23 -4.67
CA ASP A 29 -3.40 -3.12 -5.96
C ASP A 29 -4.85 -2.70 -5.74
N VAL A 30 -5.25 -1.57 -6.32
CA VAL A 30 -6.59 -0.99 -6.19
C VAL A 30 -7.31 -1.07 -7.53
N VAL A 31 -8.35 -1.91 -7.59
CA VAL A 31 -9.20 -2.03 -8.77
C VAL A 31 -10.52 -1.32 -8.50
N GLU A 32 -10.75 -0.21 -9.22
CA GLU A 32 -12.04 0.49 -9.20
C GLU A 32 -12.87 0.15 -10.43
N ARG A 33 -14.15 -0.19 -10.20
CA ARG A 33 -15.14 -0.37 -11.26
C ARG A 33 -16.43 0.34 -10.90
N ARG A 34 -17.03 1.00 -11.88
CA ARG A 34 -18.32 1.68 -11.74
C ARG A 34 -19.33 1.03 -12.65
N PHE A 35 -20.50 0.77 -12.10
CA PHE A 35 -21.63 0.21 -12.83
C PHE A 35 -22.84 1.13 -12.60
N PRO A 36 -23.50 1.61 -13.67
CA PRO A 36 -24.77 2.30 -13.49
C PRO A 36 -25.76 1.32 -12.85
N LEU A 37 -26.48 1.78 -11.82
CA LEU A 37 -27.48 0.97 -11.15
C LEU A 37 -28.76 1.80 -11.02
N ASP A 38 -29.87 1.25 -11.51
CA ASP A 38 -31.19 1.81 -11.28
C ASP A 38 -31.47 1.89 -9.75
N PRO A 39 -32.23 2.87 -9.26
CA PRO A 39 -32.57 2.97 -7.83
C PRO A 39 -33.24 1.71 -7.25
N SER A 40 -33.90 0.91 -8.09
CA SER A 40 -34.49 -0.39 -7.73
C SER A 40 -33.65 -1.60 -8.18
N GLY A 41 -32.49 -1.34 -8.78
CA GLY A 41 -31.56 -2.33 -9.30
C GLY A 41 -30.95 -3.18 -8.21
N THR A 42 -30.56 -4.41 -8.58
CA THR A 42 -29.88 -5.33 -7.68
C THR A 42 -28.51 -5.66 -8.27
N PHE A 43 -27.48 -5.76 -7.43
CA PHE A 43 -26.17 -6.26 -7.82
C PHE A 43 -25.80 -7.50 -7.00
N SER A 44 -24.94 -8.36 -7.56
CA SER A 44 -24.41 -9.53 -6.88
C SER A 44 -22.90 -9.39 -6.75
N LEU A 45 -22.39 -9.64 -5.54
CA LEU A 45 -20.96 -9.60 -5.23
C LEU A 45 -20.53 -10.96 -4.67
N ARG A 46 -19.41 -11.49 -5.16
CA ARG A 46 -18.74 -12.67 -4.60
C ARG A 46 -17.31 -12.30 -4.23
N ALA A 47 -17.01 -12.31 -2.93
CA ALA A 47 -15.65 -12.20 -2.42
C ALA A 47 -15.09 -13.60 -2.12
N ILE A 48 -13.81 -13.83 -2.39
CA ILE A 48 -13.12 -15.10 -2.12
C ILE A 48 -12.25 -14.97 -0.85
N ASP A 49 -11.54 -13.84 -0.71
CA ASP A 49 -10.67 -13.53 0.41
C ASP A 49 -10.67 -12.01 0.65
N GLY A 50 -10.70 -11.58 1.90
CA GLY A 50 -10.76 -10.18 2.32
C GLY A 50 -12.09 -9.71 2.91
N THR A 51 -12.20 -8.38 3.10
CA THR A 51 -13.35 -7.71 3.72
C THR A 51 -14.16 -6.98 2.66
N VAL A 52 -15.50 -7.04 2.78
CA VAL A 52 -16.43 -6.25 1.96
C VAL A 52 -17.02 -5.15 2.81
N GLU A 53 -16.84 -3.91 2.40
CA GLU A 53 -17.47 -2.74 3.01
C GLU A 53 -18.51 -2.15 2.04
N ILE A 54 -19.73 -1.92 2.53
CA ILE A 54 -20.83 -1.37 1.73
C ILE A 54 -21.21 -0.01 2.32
N PHE A 55 -21.09 1.03 1.52
CA PHE A 55 -21.46 2.40 1.89
C PHE A 55 -22.65 2.86 1.05
N GLY A 56 -23.65 3.45 1.71
CA GLY A 56 -24.75 4.12 1.03
C GLY A 56 -24.29 5.42 0.38
N THR A 57 -24.86 5.75 -0.77
CA THR A 57 -24.62 7.00 -1.49
C THR A 57 -25.89 7.46 -2.19
N ASP A 58 -26.01 8.76 -2.46
CA ASP A 58 -27.12 9.35 -3.21
C ASP A 58 -26.93 9.27 -4.73
N SER A 59 -25.87 8.62 -5.21
CA SER A 59 -25.57 8.47 -6.64
C SER A 59 -26.34 7.30 -7.28
N GLN A 60 -26.70 7.42 -8.56
CA GLN A 60 -27.31 6.34 -9.36
C GLN A 60 -26.26 5.37 -9.95
N GLU A 61 -25.21 5.09 -9.19
CA GLU A 61 -24.15 4.16 -9.56
C GLU A 61 -23.70 3.31 -8.39
N VAL A 62 -23.21 2.11 -8.69
CA VAL A 62 -22.45 1.29 -7.75
C VAL A 62 -20.98 1.42 -8.10
N LYS A 63 -20.20 1.92 -7.15
CA LYS A 63 -18.73 1.93 -7.21
C LYS A 63 -18.18 0.76 -6.38
N ILE A 64 -17.48 -0.15 -7.03
CA ILE A 64 -16.77 -1.25 -6.39
C ILE A 64 -15.29 -0.89 -6.35
N VAL A 65 -14.72 -0.89 -5.15
CA VAL A 65 -13.27 -0.67 -4.91
C VAL A 65 -12.73 -1.94 -4.27
N ALA A 66 -11.90 -2.67 -5.01
CA ALA A 66 -11.20 -3.83 -4.49
C ALA A 66 -9.77 -3.44 -4.16
N VAL A 67 -9.36 -3.62 -2.91
CA VAL A 67 -8.02 -3.31 -2.41
C VAL A 67 -7.32 -4.62 -2.05
N LYS A 68 -6.31 -5.01 -2.83
CA LYS A 68 -5.51 -6.20 -2.57
C LYS A 68 -4.17 -5.78 -1.97
N LYS A 69 -3.91 -6.17 -0.73
CA LYS A 69 -2.63 -5.89 -0.04
C LYS A 69 -1.81 -7.17 0.05
N ALA A 70 -0.58 -7.16 -0.47
CA ALA A 70 0.38 -8.22 -0.22
C ALA A 70 1.35 -7.78 0.89
N PHE A 71 1.41 -8.57 1.96
CA PHE A 71 2.37 -8.39 3.03
C PHE A 71 3.58 -9.27 2.75
N SER A 72 4.77 -8.68 2.66
CA SER A 72 6.02 -9.44 2.68
C SER A 72 6.21 -10.07 4.07
N PRO A 73 6.55 -11.38 4.18
CA PRO A 73 6.77 -12.07 5.45
C PRO A 73 7.89 -11.47 6.31
#